data_AF-A0A398BTU1-F1
#
_entry.id   AF-A0A398BTU1-F1
#
_cell.length_a   1.000
_cell.length_b   1.000
_cell.length_c   1.000
_cell.angle_alpha   90.00
_cell.angle_beta   90.00
_cell.angle_gamma   90.00
#
_symmetry.space_group_name_H-M   'P 1'
#
loop_
_entity.id
_entity.type
_entity.pdbx_description
1 polymer ?
#
loop_
_entity_poly.entity_id
_entity_poly.type
_entity_poly.pdbx_seq_one_letter_code
_entity_poly.pdbx_strand_id
1 'polypeptide(L)'
;MLETFLQATAPHITEVLVAVTLGVLVKAGMAVERLLDRWLNVKLEQKDKDVLHSALETGLRAALRAGLTGDTAIAMALKHAKASVPDALGRLGPTDAVLRTLVQSKF
;
A
#
# COMPACT_ATOMS: atom_id res chain seq x y z
N MET A 1 -56.20 14.74 25.05
CA MET A 1 -55.25 13.77 25.63
C MET A 1 -54.35 13.14 24.57
N LEU A 2 -54.92 12.56 23.50
CA LEU A 2 -54.14 11.97 22.39
C LEU A 2 -53.25 13.00 21.65
N GLU A 3 -53.78 14.20 21.36
CA GLU A 3 -53.03 15.26 20.67
C GLU A 3 -51.85 15.79 21.50
N THR A 4 -52.04 15.90 22.82
CA THR A 4 -51.00 16.33 23.76
C THR A 4 -49.85 15.32 23.82
N PHE A 5 -50.17 14.02 23.74
CA PHE A 5 -49.17 12.95 23.69
C PHE A 5 -48.41 12.93 22.36
N LEU A 6 -49.09 13.10 21.23
CA LEU A 6 -48.47 13.21 19.91
C LEU A 6 -47.53 14.42 19.80
N GLN A 7 -47.94 15.58 20.31
CA GLN A 7 -47.09 16.78 20.32
C GLN A 7 -45.89 16.65 21.27
N ALA A 8 -46.05 15.97 22.41
CA ALA A 8 -44.94 15.72 23.34
C ALA A 8 -43.91 14.71 22.80
N THR A 9 -44.34 13.76 21.96
CA THR A 9 -43.47 12.68 21.44
C THR A 9 -42.86 13.02 20.07
N ALA A 10 -43.46 13.95 19.32
CA ALA A 10 -42.96 14.43 18.04
C ALA A 10 -41.47 14.84 18.03
N PRO A 11 -40.95 15.67 18.97
CA PRO A 11 -39.54 16.05 18.96
C PRO A 11 -38.59 14.87 19.17
N HIS A 12 -38.97 13.89 20.01
CA HIS A 12 -38.14 12.72 20.28
C HIS A 12 -38.06 11.76 19.07
N ILE A 13 -39.13 11.66 18.27
CA ILE A 13 -39.10 10.89 17.02
C ILE A 13 -38.11 11.52 16.03
N THR A 14 -38.09 12.84 15.94
CA THR A 14 -37.12 13.56 15.08
C THR A 14 -35.69 13.40 15.57
N GLU A 15 -35.44 13.48 16.89
CA GLU A 15 -34.11 13.24 17.48
C GLU A 15 -33.58 11.84 17.17
N VAL A 16 -34.43 10.82 17.33
CA VAL A 16 -34.06 9.43 17.01
C VAL A 16 -33.77 9.29 15.51
N LEU A 17 -34.57 9.89 14.64
CA LEU A 17 -34.35 9.84 13.19
C LEU A 17 -33.01 10.49 12.83
N VAL A 18 -32.72 11.68 13.35
CA VAL A 18 -31.45 12.39 13.14
C VAL A 18 -30.27 11.56 13.65
N ALA A 19 -30.37 11.00 14.86
CA ALA A 19 -29.32 10.16 15.43
C ALA A 19 -29.06 8.91 14.59
N VAL A 20 -30.11 8.26 14.07
CA VAL A 20 -30.00 7.11 13.17
C VAL A 20 -29.34 7.52 11.85
N THR A 21 -29.80 8.61 11.22
CA THR A 21 -29.24 9.10 9.95
C THR A 21 -27.76 9.45 10.11
N LEU A 22 -27.40 10.20 11.16
CA LEU A 22 -26.00 10.52 11.45
C LEU A 22 -25.17 9.27 11.72
N GLY A 23 -25.70 8.32 12.52
CA GLY A 23 -25.03 7.06 12.81
C GLY A 23 -24.76 6.23 11.56
N VAL A 24 -25.69 6.20 10.60
CA VAL A 24 -25.50 5.54 9.30
C VAL A 24 -24.43 6.25 8.48
N LEU A 25 -24.47 7.58 8.40
CA LEU A 25 -23.49 8.36 7.63
C LEU A 25 -22.07 8.19 8.18
N VAL A 26 -21.90 8.22 9.51
CA VAL A 26 -20.59 8.01 10.16
C VAL A 26 -20.07 6.60 9.88
N LYS A 27 -20.92 5.57 9.98
CA LYS A 27 -20.52 4.19 9.65
C LYS A 27 -20.15 4.04 8.18
N ALA A 28 -20.89 4.67 7.28
CA ALA A 28 -20.58 4.67 5.85
C ALA A 28 -19.23 5.35 5.57
N GLY A 29 -18.96 6.51 6.19
CA GLY A 29 -17.68 7.21 6.07
C GLY A 29 -16.49 6.36 6.51
N MET A 30 -16.58 5.75 7.70
CA MET A 30 -15.52 4.84 8.20
C MET A 30 -15.30 3.63 7.30
N ALA A 31 -16.35 3.10 6.66
CA ALA A 31 -16.20 1.98 5.74
C ALA A 31 -15.42 2.38 4.47
N VAL A 32 -15.67 3.59 3.96
CA VAL A 32 -14.97 4.14 2.78
C VAL A 32 -13.50 4.41 3.09
N GLU A 33 -13.18 5.01 4.23
CA GLU A 33 -11.79 5.25 4.65
C GLU A 33 -11.00 3.95 4.75
N ARG A 34 -11.56 2.91 5.39
CA ARG A 34 -10.91 1.59 5.49
C ARG A 34 -10.70 0.91 4.15
N LEU A 35 -11.54 1.17 3.16
CA LEU A 35 -11.37 0.63 1.81
C LEU A 35 -10.27 1.39 1.07
N LEU A 36 -10.26 2.71 1.18
CA LEU A 36 -9.22 3.56 0.60
C LEU A 36 -7.84 3.24 1.18
N ASP A 37 -7.70 3.15 2.49
CA ASP A 37 -6.43 2.81 3.15
C ASP A 37 -5.90 1.47 2.67
N ARG A 38 -6.76 0.44 2.62
CA ARG A 38 -6.36 -0.88 2.13
C ARG A 38 -5.91 -0.83 0.68
N TRP A 39 -6.65 -0.15 -0.17
CA TRP A 39 -6.34 -0.08 -1.60
C TRP A 39 -5.09 0.76 -1.87
N LEU A 40 -4.91 1.88 -1.17
CA LEU A 40 -3.75 2.75 -1.28
C LEU A 40 -2.49 2.05 -0.76
N ASN A 41 -2.56 1.35 0.37
CA ASN A 41 -1.44 0.59 0.91
C ASN A 41 -0.98 -0.50 -0.06
N VAL A 42 -1.91 -1.28 -0.62
CA VAL A 42 -1.58 -2.30 -1.62
C VAL A 42 -0.93 -1.68 -2.86
N LYS A 43 -1.42 -0.53 -3.32
CA LYS A 43 -0.83 0.18 -4.47
C LYS A 43 0.56 0.71 -4.22
N LEU A 44 0.81 1.23 -3.02
CA LEU A 44 2.14 1.71 -2.62
C LEU A 44 3.13 0.55 -2.58
N GLU A 45 2.75 -0.58 -1.98
CA GLU A 45 3.59 -1.78 -1.97
C GLU A 45 3.88 -2.30 -3.38
N GLN A 46 2.89 -2.33 -4.27
CA GLN A 46 3.10 -2.77 -5.65
C GLN A 46 4.04 -1.80 -6.40
N LYS A 47 3.85 -0.50 -6.22
CA LYS A 47 4.73 0.51 -6.82
C LYS A 47 6.17 0.36 -6.32
N ASP A 48 6.37 0.12 -5.03
CA ASP A 48 7.70 -0.10 -4.46
C ASP A 48 8.34 -1.38 -5.01
N LYS A 49 7.55 -2.46 -5.17
CA LYS A 49 8.00 -3.71 -5.80
C LYS A 49 8.42 -3.48 -7.25
N ASP A 50 7.62 -2.75 -8.03
CA ASP A 50 7.91 -2.45 -9.43
C ASP A 50 9.19 -1.62 -9.59
N VAL A 51 9.34 -0.58 -8.76
CA VAL A 51 10.52 0.28 -8.74
C VAL A 51 11.77 -0.51 -8.35
N LEU A 52 11.68 -1.35 -7.31
CA LEU A 52 12.77 -2.25 -6.93
C LEU A 52 13.11 -3.25 -8.05
N HIS A 53 12.09 -3.84 -8.69
CA HIS A 53 12.26 -4.79 -9.77
C HIS A 53 12.97 -4.18 -10.98
N SER A 54 12.56 -2.97 -11.37
CA SER A 54 13.16 -2.22 -12.47
C SER A 54 14.61 -1.82 -12.17
N ALA A 55 14.91 -1.41 -10.93
CA ALA A 55 16.27 -1.09 -10.51
C ALA A 55 17.19 -2.31 -10.55
N LEU A 56 16.75 -3.45 -10.00
CA LEU A 56 17.52 -4.71 -10.07
C LEU A 56 17.77 -5.15 -11.50
N GLU A 57 16.76 -5.06 -12.36
CA GLU A 57 16.88 -5.43 -13.78
C GLU A 57 17.83 -4.50 -14.54
N THR A 58 17.74 -3.19 -14.31
CA THR A 58 18.62 -2.20 -14.92
C THR A 58 20.07 -2.43 -14.49
N GLY A 59 20.30 -2.64 -13.20
CA GLY A 59 21.62 -2.95 -12.66
C GLY A 59 22.19 -4.25 -13.22
N LEU A 60 21.36 -5.31 -13.31
CA LEU A 60 21.77 -6.59 -13.88
C LEU A 60 22.11 -6.47 -15.37
N ARG A 61 21.26 -5.83 -16.17
CA ARG A 61 21.52 -5.59 -17.60
C ARG A 61 22.78 -4.77 -17.82
N ALA A 62 23.03 -3.75 -17.00
CA ALA A 62 24.26 -2.97 -17.07
C ALA A 62 25.49 -3.82 -16.76
N ALA A 63 25.43 -4.70 -15.76
CA ALA A 63 26.51 -5.60 -15.41
C ALA A 63 26.80 -6.63 -16.52
N LEU A 64 25.74 -7.25 -17.08
CA LEU A 64 25.87 -8.20 -18.19
C LEU A 64 26.46 -7.54 -19.44
N ARG A 65 26.06 -6.30 -19.76
CA ARG A 65 26.63 -5.52 -20.88
C ARG A 65 28.10 -5.19 -20.68
N ALA A 66 28.55 -5.06 -19.43
CA ALA A 66 29.95 -4.89 -19.08
C ALA A 66 30.74 -6.21 -19.09
N GLY A 67 30.13 -7.33 -19.49
CA GLY A 67 30.75 -8.65 -19.52
C GLY A 67 30.87 -9.33 -18.15
N LEU A 68 30.25 -8.77 -17.10
CA LEU A 68 30.19 -9.39 -15.79
C LEU A 68 29.17 -10.54 -15.81
N THR A 69 29.47 -11.63 -15.11
CA THR A 69 28.61 -12.82 -15.07
C THR A 69 28.54 -13.41 -13.66
N GLY A 70 27.54 -14.26 -13.42
CA GLY A 70 27.37 -14.94 -12.13
C GLY A 70 27.30 -13.97 -10.94
N ASP A 71 28.03 -14.27 -9.88
CA ASP A 71 27.96 -13.52 -8.62
C ASP A 71 28.40 -12.05 -8.72
N THR A 72 29.31 -11.69 -9.61
CA THR A 72 29.73 -10.29 -9.78
C THR A 72 28.63 -9.45 -10.45
N ALA A 73 27.90 -10.02 -11.40
CA ALA A 73 26.74 -9.37 -11.99
C ALA A 73 25.61 -9.21 -10.97
N ILE A 74 25.39 -10.23 -10.13
CA ILE A 74 24.41 -10.16 -9.02
C ILE A 74 24.80 -9.05 -8.03
N ALA A 75 26.06 -9.01 -7.59
CA ALA A 75 26.55 -7.99 -6.67
C ALA A 75 26.38 -6.57 -7.22
N MET A 76 26.61 -6.38 -8.52
CA MET A 76 26.40 -5.09 -9.19
C MET A 76 24.92 -4.70 -9.27
N ALA A 77 24.03 -5.64 -9.58
CA ALA A 77 22.58 -5.41 -9.59
C ALA A 77 22.07 -5.00 -8.20
N LEU A 78 22.53 -5.70 -7.15
CA LEU A 78 22.20 -5.39 -5.76
C LEU A 78 22.74 -4.01 -5.34
N LYS A 79 23.99 -3.71 -5.68
CA LYS A 79 24.59 -2.39 -5.39
C LYS A 79 23.83 -1.27 -6.07
N HIS A 80 23.44 -1.46 -7.34
CA HIS A 80 22.65 -0.49 -8.08
C HIS A 80 21.28 -0.28 -7.43
N ALA A 81 20.54 -1.34 -7.10
CA ALA A 81 19.23 -1.21 -6.45
C ALA A 81 19.33 -0.51 -5.08
N LYS A 82 20.33 -0.84 -4.26
CA LYS A 82 20.57 -0.17 -2.97
C LYS A 82 20.85 1.32 -3.11
N ALA A 83 21.54 1.72 -4.17
CA ALA A 83 21.84 3.13 -4.44
C ALA A 83 20.64 3.88 -5.07
N SER A 84 19.90 3.23 -5.96
CA SER A 84 18.86 3.88 -6.77
C SER A 84 17.50 3.96 -6.07
N VAL A 85 17.16 3.01 -5.19
CA VAL A 85 15.82 2.91 -4.58
C VAL A 85 15.84 2.68 -3.06
N PRO A 86 16.58 3.50 -2.28
CA PRO A 86 16.69 3.32 -0.83
C PRO A 86 15.34 3.40 -0.11
N ASP A 87 14.42 4.25 -0.58
CA ASP A 87 13.09 4.41 0.02
C ASP A 87 12.22 3.16 -0.13
N ALA A 88 12.22 2.54 -1.32
CA ALA A 88 11.47 1.32 -1.57
C ALA A 88 12.02 0.16 -0.74
N LEU A 89 13.35 0.09 -0.57
CA LEU A 89 13.98 -0.90 0.32
C LEU A 89 13.63 -0.67 1.79
N GLY A 90 13.58 0.58 2.24
CA GLY A 90 13.14 0.93 3.60
C GLY A 90 11.69 0.55 3.88
N ARG A 91 10.80 0.72 2.90
CA ARG A 91 9.37 0.36 3.02
C ARG A 91 9.10 -1.14 2.91
N LEU A 92 9.76 -1.82 1.97
CA LEU A 92 9.57 -3.26 1.74
C LEU A 92 10.32 -4.15 2.74
N GLY A 93 11.42 -3.64 3.32
CA GLY A 93 12.27 -4.38 4.27
C GLY A 93 12.79 -5.75 3.80
N PRO A 94 13.18 -5.96 2.52
CA PRO A 94 13.66 -7.26 2.07
C PRO A 94 15.02 -7.59 2.69
N THR A 95 15.24 -8.85 3.04
CA THR A 95 16.57 -9.32 3.46
C THR A 95 17.52 -9.41 2.28
N ASP A 96 18.83 -9.34 2.52
CA ASP A 96 19.84 -9.48 1.47
C ASP A 96 19.74 -10.84 0.75
N ALA A 97 19.32 -11.89 1.46
CA ALA A 97 19.06 -13.20 0.86
C ALA A 97 17.90 -13.14 -0.15
N VAL A 98 16.79 -12.50 0.21
CA VAL A 98 15.63 -12.31 -0.68
C VAL A 98 16.02 -11.50 -1.91
N LEU A 99 16.75 -10.39 -1.73
CA LEU A 99 17.23 -9.58 -2.85
C LEU A 99 18.12 -10.40 -3.80
N ARG A 100 19.01 -11.24 -3.26
CA ARG A 100 19.87 -12.11 -4.07
C ARG A 100 19.05 -13.12 -4.87
N THR A 101 18.07 -13.77 -4.25
CA THR A 101 17.15 -14.70 -4.92
C THR A 101 16.36 -14.02 -6.04
N LEU A 102 15.89 -12.77 -5.82
CA LEU A 102 15.17 -11.99 -6.84
C LEU A 102 16.03 -11.65 -8.05
N VAL A 103 17.33 -11.42 -7.87
CA VAL A 103 18.26 -11.21 -8.99
C VAL A 103 18.56 -12.54 -9.69
N GLN A 104 18.73 -13.62 -8.93
CA GLN A 104 18.98 -14.96 -9.49
C GLN A 104 17.81 -15.45 -10.34
N SER A 105 16.56 -15.13 -9.98
CA SER A 105 15.39 -15.48 -10.79
C SER A 105 15.27 -14.69 -12.10
N LYS A 106 16.14 -13.68 -12.33
CA LYS A 106 16.18 -12.87 -13.56
C LYS A 106 17.27 -13.32 -14.54
N PHE A 107 18.10 -14.28 -14.14
CA PHE A 107 19.08 -14.92 -15.03
C PHE A 107 18.39 -15.89 -16.00
#